data_AF-A0A935Y710-F1
#
_entry.id   AF-A0A935Y710-F1
#
_cell.length_a   1.000
_cell.length_b   1.000
_cell.length_c   1.000
_cell.angle_alpha   90.00
_cell.angle_beta   90.00
_cell.angle_gamma   90.00
#
_symmetry.space_group_name_H-M   'P 1'
#
loop_
_entity.id
_entity.type
_entity.pdbx_description
1 polymer ?
#
loop_
_entity_poly.entity_id
_entity_poly.type
_entity_poly.pdbx_seq_one_letter_code
_entity_poly.pdbx_strand_id
1 'polypeptide(L)'
;MDYLNEHYSPKATRGYHNMIRKYETFMQEKAITALYADVMQYMAHLRSTGLHPKSLMNHLFAIKIYYRYLIDLGIRENHPCERLYLKDQINKSIAIENLYTPQQLEELLQNHKSKINLETKSSLDY
;
A
#
# COMPACT_ATOMS: atom_id res chain seq x y z
N MET A 1 -9.85 -14.59 12.91
CA MET A 1 -9.66 -13.81 11.65
C MET A 1 -10.87 -12.92 11.34
N ASP A 2 -11.86 -12.86 12.24
CA ASP A 2 -13.11 -12.11 12.06
C ASP A 2 -12.92 -10.59 12.21
N TYR A 3 -12.00 -10.16 13.08
CA TYR A 3 -11.63 -8.75 13.26
C TYR A 3 -11.29 -8.02 11.95
N LEU A 4 -10.51 -8.65 11.07
CA LEU A 4 -10.17 -8.03 9.79
C LEU A 4 -11.38 -7.88 8.87
N ASN A 5 -12.34 -8.81 8.91
CA ASN A 5 -13.54 -8.77 8.08
C ASN A 5 -14.56 -7.75 8.59
N GLU A 6 -14.60 -7.50 9.90
CA GLU A 6 -15.45 -6.48 10.51
C GLU A 6 -14.94 -5.05 10.23
N HIS A 7 -13.63 -4.85 10.19
CA HIS A 7 -13.02 -3.52 10.07
C HIS A 7 -12.50 -3.17 8.67
N TYR A 8 -12.31 -4.13 7.78
CA TYR A 8 -11.70 -3.91 6.46
C TYR A 8 -12.42 -4.65 5.33
N SER A 9 -12.24 -4.14 4.10
CA SER A 9 -12.82 -4.78 2.91
C SER A 9 -12.19 -6.16 2.65
N PRO A 10 -12.93 -7.11 2.05
CA PRO A 10 -12.43 -8.47 1.80
C PRO A 10 -11.11 -8.50 1.01
N LYS A 11 -10.96 -7.58 0.05
CA LYS A 11 -9.74 -7.42 -0.75
C LYS A 11 -8.53 -7.02 0.11
N ALA A 12 -8.73 -6.09 1.04
CA ALA A 12 -7.68 -5.64 1.95
C ALA A 12 -7.33 -6.71 2.99
N THR A 13 -8.34 -7.38 3.54
CA THR A 13 -8.18 -8.45 4.54
C THR A 13 -7.26 -9.56 4.08
N ARG A 14 -7.42 -10.04 2.83
CA ARG A 14 -6.52 -11.07 2.27
C ARG A 14 -5.06 -10.62 2.22
N GLY A 15 -4.84 -9.35 1.86
CA GLY A 15 -3.50 -8.76 1.82
C GLY A 15 -2.87 -8.66 3.21
N TYR A 16 -3.62 -8.11 4.16
CA TYR A 16 -3.16 -7.97 5.54
C TYR A 16 -2.90 -9.31 6.21
N HIS A 17 -3.78 -10.30 6.02
CA HIS A 17 -3.57 -11.65 6.55
C HIS A 17 -2.23 -12.24 6.10
N ASN A 18 -1.87 -12.11 4.82
CA ASN A 18 -0.59 -12.62 4.32
C ASN A 18 0.60 -11.88 4.97
N MET A 19 0.52 -10.56 5.10
CA MET A 19 1.58 -9.75 5.70
C MET A 19 1.75 -10.03 7.20
N ILE A 20 0.65 -10.19 7.94
CA ILE A 20 0.65 -10.56 9.36
C ILE A 20 1.26 -11.95 9.52
N ARG A 21 0.84 -12.94 8.71
CA ARG A 21 1.41 -14.28 8.76
C ARG A 21 2.93 -14.28 8.53
N LYS A 22 3.42 -13.49 7.57
CA LYS A 22 4.87 -13.35 7.32
C LYS A 22 5.59 -12.76 8.53
N TYR A 23 4.99 -11.75 9.16
CA TYR A 23 5.53 -11.15 10.38
C TYR A 23 5.58 -12.17 11.53
N GLU A 24 4.48 -12.88 11.79
CA GLU A 24 4.41 -13.94 12.81
C GLU A 24 5.42 -15.05 12.53
N THR A 25 5.61 -15.43 11.27
CA THR A 25 6.61 -16.45 10.88
C THR A 25 8.03 -15.97 11.18
N PHE A 26 8.33 -14.69 10.93
CA PHE A 26 9.63 -14.10 11.21
C PHE A 26 9.90 -13.98 12.73
N MET A 27 8.87 -13.58 13.50
CA MET A 27 8.98 -13.37 14.95
C MET A 27 8.82 -14.63 15.78
N GLN A 28 8.18 -15.66 15.23
CA GLN A 28 7.80 -16.88 15.92
C GLN A 28 7.03 -16.57 17.22
N GLU A 29 7.38 -17.23 18.32
CA GLU A 29 6.75 -17.04 19.64
C GLU A 29 6.87 -15.59 20.17
N LYS A 30 7.84 -14.82 19.67
CA LYS A 30 8.04 -13.43 20.07
C LYS A 30 7.01 -12.47 19.49
N ALA A 31 6.19 -12.88 18.51
CA ALA A 31 5.27 -11.98 17.81
C ALA A 31 4.34 -11.22 18.77
N ILE A 32 3.79 -11.91 19.76
CA ILE A 32 2.84 -11.35 20.73
C ILE A 32 3.54 -10.36 21.68
N THR A 33 4.77 -10.66 22.10
CA THR A 33 5.54 -9.90 23.10
C THR A 33 6.51 -8.89 22.50
N ALA A 34 6.61 -8.83 21.17
CA ALA A 34 7.61 -8.03 20.46
C ALA A 34 7.57 -6.55 20.88
N LEU A 35 8.75 -5.96 21.01
CA LEU A 35 8.95 -4.55 21.33
C LEU A 35 9.20 -3.74 20.06
N TYR A 36 9.28 -2.42 20.22
CA TYR A 36 9.58 -1.50 19.11
C TYR A 36 10.84 -1.92 18.32
N ALA A 37 11.91 -2.32 19.03
CA ALA A 37 13.16 -2.76 18.42
C ALA A 37 12.99 -4.01 17.52
N ASP A 38 12.12 -4.94 17.94
CA ASP A 38 11.84 -6.15 17.16
C ASP A 38 11.10 -5.81 15.88
N VAL A 39 10.06 -4.97 15.96
CA VAL A 39 9.35 -4.48 14.78
C VAL A 39 10.31 -3.78 13.82
N MET A 40 11.23 -2.96 14.35
CA MET A 40 12.25 -2.30 13.55
C MET A 40 13.22 -3.28 12.87
N GLN A 41 13.61 -4.35 13.55
CA GLN A 41 14.45 -5.41 12.98
C GLN A 41 13.75 -6.09 11.80
N TYR A 42 12.46 -6.41 11.93
CA TYR A 42 11.69 -6.95 10.82
C TYR A 42 11.57 -5.96 9.66
N MET A 43 11.32 -4.68 9.94
CA MET A 43 11.29 -3.66 8.89
C MET A 43 12.64 -3.51 8.18
N ALA A 44 13.76 -3.67 8.89
CA ALA A 44 15.10 -3.69 8.29
C ALA A 44 15.30 -4.93 7.41
N HIS A 45 14.85 -6.09 7.85
CA HIS A 45 14.86 -7.31 7.04
C HIS A 45 14.07 -7.12 5.74
N LEU A 46 12.83 -6.60 5.80
CA LEU A 46 12.03 -6.32 4.60
C LEU A 46 12.69 -5.30 3.65
N ARG A 47 13.47 -4.35 4.17
CA ARG A 47 14.25 -3.45 3.32
C ARG A 47 15.35 -4.18 2.57
N SER A 48 16.04 -5.11 3.23
CA SER A 48 17.10 -5.91 2.59
C SER A 48 16.60 -6.79 1.44
N THR A 49 15.31 -7.14 1.40
CA THR A 49 14.72 -7.91 0.30
C THR A 49 14.38 -7.06 -0.94
N GLY A 50 14.70 -5.76 -0.94
CA GLY A 50 14.46 -4.88 -2.09
C GLY A 50 12.98 -4.58 -2.35
N LEU A 51 12.11 -4.69 -1.34
CA LEU A 51 10.70 -4.39 -1.51
C LEU A 51 10.48 -2.90 -1.80
N HIS A 52 9.55 -2.62 -2.72
CA HIS A 52 9.13 -1.26 -3.00
C HIS A 52 8.64 -0.55 -1.72
N PRO A 53 8.95 0.75 -1.49
CA PRO A 53 8.59 1.43 -0.24
C PRO A 53 7.09 1.41 0.10
N LYS A 54 6.22 1.40 -0.92
CA LYS A 54 4.77 1.20 -0.73
C LYS A 54 4.43 -0.15 -0.09
N SER A 55 5.17 -1.20 -0.44
CA SER A 55 5.00 -2.54 0.14
C SER A 55 5.47 -2.59 1.59
N LEU A 56 6.57 -1.90 1.91
CA LEU A 56 7.07 -1.74 3.29
C LEU A 56 6.03 -1.04 4.17
N MET A 57 5.47 0.07 3.68
CA MET A 57 4.37 0.79 4.34
C MET A 57 3.16 -0.14 4.60
N ASN A 58 2.75 -0.94 3.61
CA ASN A 58 1.64 -1.86 3.77
C ASN A 58 1.93 -2.97 4.80
N HIS A 59 3.18 -3.47 4.86
CA HIS A 59 3.58 -4.42 5.90
C HIS A 59 3.49 -3.77 7.29
N LEU A 60 4.00 -2.55 7.44
CA LEU A 60 3.87 -1.82 8.71
C LEU A 60 2.40 -1.62 9.11
N PHE A 61 1.51 -1.28 8.18
CA PHE A 61 0.08 -1.17 8.48
C PHE A 61 -0.52 -2.50 8.94
N ALA A 62 -0.18 -3.61 8.29
CA ALA A 62 -0.64 -4.93 8.68
C ALA A 62 -0.19 -5.30 10.12
N ILE A 63 1.07 -4.98 10.47
CA ILE A 63 1.59 -5.19 11.83
C ILE A 63 0.85 -4.32 12.86
N LYS A 64 0.53 -3.08 12.52
CA LYS A 64 -0.27 -2.23 13.42
C LYS A 64 -1.66 -2.81 13.67
N ILE A 65 -2.32 -3.32 12.61
CA ILE A 65 -3.62 -3.97 12.73
C ILE A 65 -3.53 -5.21 13.64
N TYR A 66 -2.47 -6.00 13.48
CA TYR A 66 -2.22 -7.16 14.36
C TYR A 66 -2.13 -6.76 15.84
N TYR A 67 -1.36 -5.73 16.18
CA TYR A 67 -1.24 -5.31 17.59
C TYR A 67 -2.51 -4.65 18.14
N ARG A 68 -3.27 -3.93 17.31
CA ARG A 68 -4.61 -3.45 17.70
C ARG A 68 -5.55 -4.61 18.03
N TYR A 69 -5.56 -5.63 17.17
CA TYR A 69 -6.32 -6.85 17.43
C TYR A 69 -5.92 -7.54 18.75
N LEU A 70 -4.61 -7.64 19.05
CA LEU A 70 -4.16 -8.21 20.33
C LEU A 70 -4.61 -7.39 21.54
N ILE A 71 -4.68 -6.06 21.39
CA ILE A 71 -5.17 -5.15 22.43
C ILE A 71 -6.68 -5.30 22.62
N ASP A 72 -7.43 -5.37 21.52
CA ASP A 72 -8.88 -5.54 21.55
C ASP A 72 -9.29 -6.89 22.18
N LEU A 73 -8.44 -7.91 22.06
CA LEU A 73 -8.60 -9.19 22.76
C LEU A 73 -8.13 -9.18 24.23
N GLY A 74 -7.51 -8.10 24.70
CA GLY A 74 -6.93 -8.03 26.04
C GLY A 74 -5.68 -8.88 26.25
N ILE A 75 -5.08 -9.42 25.18
CA ILE A 75 -3.82 -10.20 25.24
C ILE A 75 -2.63 -9.27 25.53
N ARG A 76 -2.76 -8.00 25.14
CA ARG A 76 -1.71 -6.99 25.30
C ARG A 76 -2.32 -5.65 25.67
N GLU A 77 -1.61 -4.84 26.46
CA GLU A 77 -2.12 -3.54 26.90
C GLU A 77 -1.64 -2.37 26.02
N ASN A 78 -0.56 -2.57 25.28
CA ASN A 78 0.21 -1.47 24.68
C ASN A 78 0.76 -1.83 23.30
N HIS A 79 0.65 -0.88 22.37
CA HIS A 79 1.01 -1.10 20.98
C HIS A 79 2.49 -0.72 20.71
N PRO A 80 3.35 -1.66 20.26
CA PRO A 80 4.80 -1.41 20.15
C PRO A 80 5.18 -0.44 19.02
N CYS A 81 4.40 -0.37 17.95
CA CYS A 81 4.72 0.45 16.76
C CYS A 81 3.59 1.39 16.29
N GLU A 82 2.65 1.78 17.16
CA GLU A 82 1.48 2.60 16.77
C GLU A 82 1.91 3.91 16.11
N ARG A 83 2.92 4.56 16.71
CA ARG A 83 3.51 5.83 16.26
C ARG A 83 4.71 5.66 15.31
N LEU A 84 4.99 4.43 14.86
CA LEU A 84 6.07 4.20 13.89
C LEU A 84 5.62 4.67 12.50
N TYR A 85 6.45 5.49 11.85
CA TYR A 85 6.25 5.92 10.47
C TYR A 85 7.56 5.78 9.70
N LEU A 86 7.48 5.21 8.50
CA LEU A 86 8.63 5.11 7.61
C LEU A 86 8.70 6.38 6.75
N LYS A 87 9.90 6.96 6.62
CA LYS A 87 10.15 8.19 5.83
C LYS A 87 10.75 7.91 4.45
N ASP A 88 10.61 6.69 3.95
CA ASP A 88 11.15 6.30 2.65
C ASP A 88 10.56 7.19 1.54
N GLN A 89 11.43 7.68 0.66
CA GLN A 89 11.00 8.50 -0.48
C GLN A 89 10.28 7.60 -1.50
N ILE A 90 9.02 7.88 -1.77
CA ILE A 90 8.26 7.25 -2.86
C ILE A 90 8.29 8.22 -4.03
N ASN A 91 8.94 7.85 -5.13
CA ASN A 91 8.79 8.60 -6.36
C ASN A 91 7.35 8.38 -6.89
N LYS A 92 6.55 9.46 -6.89
CA LYS A 92 5.18 9.47 -7.41
C LYS A 92 5.10 10.08 -8.81
N SER A 93 6.23 10.44 -9.42
CA SER A 93 6.25 11.00 -10.77
C SER A 93 5.68 9.98 -11.75
N ILE A 94 4.63 10.37 -12.45
CA ILE A 94 4.16 9.65 -13.62
C ILE A 94 5.08 10.06 -14.77
N ALA A 95 5.74 9.10 -15.43
CA ALA A 95 6.51 9.38 -16.63
C ALA A 95 5.53 9.61 -17.79
N ILE A 96 5.11 10.87 -17.97
CA ILE A 96 4.12 11.26 -18.99
C ILE A 96 4.65 10.96 -20.40
N GLU A 97 5.96 11.08 -20.62
CA GLU A 97 6.61 10.69 -21.88
C GLU A 97 6.44 9.22 -22.28
N ASN A 98 6.10 8.33 -21.32
CA ASN A 98 5.93 6.91 -21.58
C ASN A 98 4.46 6.47 -21.58
N LEU A 99 3.50 7.39 -21.48
CA LEU A 99 2.08 7.03 -21.40
C LEU A 99 1.57 6.44 -22.73
N TYR A 100 1.96 7.06 -23.84
CA TYR A 100 1.60 6.65 -25.19
C TYR A 100 2.74 6.96 -26.15
N THR A 101 3.03 6.02 -27.05
CA THR A 101 3.85 6.34 -28.21
C THR A 101 3.08 7.26 -29.16
N PRO A 102 3.77 8.00 -30.06
CA PRO A 102 3.10 8.81 -31.07
C PRO A 102 2.06 8.02 -31.87
N GLN A 103 2.36 6.76 -32.22
CA GLN A 103 1.45 5.89 -32.95
C GLN A 103 0.20 5.53 -32.14
N GLN A 104 0.36 5.23 -30.84
CA GLN A 104 -0.76 4.95 -29.95
C GLN A 104 -1.63 6.19 -29.74
N LEU A 105 -1.03 7.38 -29.73
CA LEU A 105 -1.75 8.64 -29.62
C LEU A 105 -2.57 8.93 -30.89
N GLU A 106 -2.00 8.66 -32.05
CA GLU A 106 -2.66 8.82 -33.35
C GLU A 106 -3.81 7.82 -33.53
N GLU A 107 -3.61 6.57 -33.13
CA GLU A 107 -4.67 5.55 -33.11
C GLU A 107 -5.78 5.90 -32.12
N LEU A 108 -5.43 6.41 -30.94
CA LEU A 108 -6.41 6.86 -29.95
C LEU A 108 -7.19 8.08 -30.47
N LEU A 109 -6.55 9.03 -31.15
CA LEU A 109 -7.21 10.18 -31.78
C LEU A 109 -8.23 9.73 -32.85
N GLN A 110 -7.86 8.77 -33.69
CA GLN A 110 -8.70 8.27 -34.79
C GLN A 110 -9.89 7.43 -34.30
N ASN A 111 -9.69 6.62 -33.26
CA ASN A 111 -10.69 5.66 -32.78
C ASN A 111 -11.52 6.16 -31.60
N HIS A 112 -11.11 7.29 -31.01
CA HIS A 112 -11.87 7.98 -29.99
C HIS A 112 -13.23 8.43 -30.57
N LYS A 113 -14.32 7.94 -29.96
CA LYS A 113 -15.66 8.51 -30.15
C LYS A 113 -15.95 9.41 -28.94
N SER A 114 -15.72 10.71 -29.07
CA SER A 114 -16.18 11.65 -28.05
C SER A 114 -17.70 11.55 -27.91
N LYS A 115 -18.21 11.50 -26.68
CA LYS A 115 -19.64 11.75 -26.42
C LYS A 115 -20.02 13.23 -26.58
N ILE A 116 -19.04 14.08 -26.83
CA ILE A 116 -19.17 15.53 -26.94
C ILE A 116 -18.83 15.90 -28.38
N ASN A 117 -19.80 16.52 -29.06
CA ASN A 117 -19.62 17.03 -30.41
C ASN A 117 -18.77 18.32 -30.34
N LEU A 118 -17.52 18.25 -30.81
CA LEU A 118 -16.56 19.36 -30.77
C LEU A 118 -16.69 20.30 -31.99
N GLU A 119 -17.73 20.12 -32.81
CA GLU A 119 -18.09 21.08 -33.87
C GLU A 119 -18.75 22.33 -33.28
N THR A 120 -18.00 23.13 -32.53
CA THR A 120 -18.26 24.56 -32.31
C THR A 120 -17.05 25.17 -31.60
N LYS A 121 -15.99 25.43 -32.36
CA LYS A 121 -15.05 26.55 -32.20
C LYS A 121 -13.92 26.44 -33.23
N SER A 122 -14.29 26.49 -34.50
CA SER A 122 -13.45 27.17 -35.50
C SER A 122 -14.00 28.57 -35.64
N SER A 123 -13.32 29.55 -35.03
CA SER A 123 -13.30 30.97 -35.39
C SER A 123 -12.59 31.70 -34.27
N LEU A 124 -11.31 32.02 -34.50
CA LEU A 124 -10.74 33.35 -34.29
C LEU A 124 -9.30 33.29 -34.79
N ASP A 125 -9.12 33.88 -35.98
CA ASP A 125 -7.86 34.38 -36.49
C ASP A 125 -7.15 35.22 -35.42
N TYR A 126 -5.86 34.95 -35.18
CA TYR A 126 -4.76 35.91 -35.05
C TYR A 126 -3.41 35.18 -34.98
#